data_AF-A0A955XJA8-F1
#
_entry.id   AF-A0A955XJA8-F1
#
_cell.length_a   1.000
_cell.length_b   1.000
_cell.length_c   1.000
_cell.angle_alpha   90.00
_cell.angle_beta   90.00
_cell.angle_gamma   90.00
#
_symmetry.space_group_name_H-M   'P 1'
#
loop_
_entity.id
_entity.type
_entity.pdbx_description
1 polymer ?
#
loop_
_entity_poly.entity_id
_entity_poly.type
_entity_poly.pdbx_seq_one_letter_code
_entity_poly.pdbx_strand_id
1 'polypeptide(L)'
;QSITARTMEIIQRGLNNKVIRGTFLVAGVGFVREEDRDGIAQTADFLMRHEGIETAVVFGIVNGDVVDGSLRTNSPTIDPDGWLKTLFGADGAGRHYGGGRRNKGGFRIPLGLFARCRDREALWAIGKKTIEDLVFEKIGVEQEKTEPA
;
A
#
# COMPACT_ATOMS: atom_id res chain seq x y z
N GLN A 1 -10.61 19.60 -1.09
CA GLN A 1 -9.52 19.54 -2.07
C GLN A 1 -10.12 19.17 -3.41
N SER A 2 -9.78 19.89 -4.48
CA SER A 2 -10.21 19.56 -5.83
C SER A 2 -9.42 18.35 -6.33
N ILE A 3 -10.12 17.30 -6.76
CA ILE A 3 -9.52 16.09 -7.31
C ILE A 3 -9.19 16.36 -8.78
N THR A 4 -7.92 16.23 -9.17
CA THR A 4 -7.51 16.35 -10.57
C THR A 4 -7.96 15.11 -11.35
N ALA A 5 -8.09 15.20 -12.67
CA ALA A 5 -8.40 14.04 -13.52
C ALA A 5 -7.41 12.88 -13.32
N ARG A 6 -6.12 13.21 -13.11
CA ARG A 6 -5.05 12.24 -12.84
C ARG A 6 -5.20 11.56 -11.49
N THR A 7 -5.51 12.32 -10.44
CA THR A 7 -5.83 11.72 -9.13
C THR A 7 -7.07 10.83 -9.22
N MET A 8 -8.09 11.23 -9.98
CA MET A 8 -9.30 10.44 -10.17
C MET A 8 -9.00 9.09 -10.83
N GLU A 9 -8.10 9.04 -11.80
CA GLU A 9 -7.64 7.79 -12.42
C GLU A 9 -6.98 6.85 -11.39
N ILE A 10 -6.14 7.40 -10.51
CA ILE A 10 -5.49 6.62 -9.43
C ILE A 10 -6.55 6.09 -8.45
N ILE A 11 -7.56 6.91 -8.11
CA ILE A 11 -8.67 6.48 -7.24
C ILE A 11 -9.48 5.35 -7.89
N GLN A 12 -9.81 5.47 -9.18
CA GLN A 12 -10.53 4.43 -9.92
C GLN A 12 -9.75 3.12 -9.92
N ARG A 13 -8.43 3.17 -10.15
CA ARG A 13 -7.56 1.99 -10.06
C ARG A 13 -7.56 1.40 -8.65
N GLY A 14 -7.49 2.23 -7.62
CA GLY A 14 -7.59 1.79 -6.22
C GLY A 14 -8.93 1.11 -5.91
N LEU A 15 -10.05 1.66 -6.38
CA LEU A 15 -11.39 1.08 -6.21
C LEU A 15 -11.55 -0.27 -6.90
N ASN A 16 -10.98 -0.42 -8.10
CA ASN A 16 -11.07 -1.65 -8.89
C ASN A 16 -10.15 -2.76 -8.35
N ASN A 17 -9.01 -2.38 -7.77
CA ASN A 17 -7.98 -3.33 -7.32
C ASN A 17 -7.94 -3.51 -5.79
N LYS A 18 -8.96 -3.02 -5.05
CA LYS A 18 -9.01 -3.18 -3.59
C LYS A 18 -9.24 -4.63 -3.20
N VAL A 19 -8.56 -5.05 -2.14
CA VAL A 19 -8.76 -6.32 -1.44
C VAL A 19 -9.11 -5.97 0.00
N ILE A 20 -10.21 -6.52 0.50
CA ILE A 20 -10.69 -6.28 1.87
C ILE A 20 -10.55 -7.55 2.68
N ARG A 21 -9.96 -7.43 3.87
CA ARG A 21 -9.82 -8.51 4.87
C ARG A 21 -10.14 -7.94 6.25
N GLY A 22 -11.28 -8.34 6.83
CA GLY A 22 -11.78 -7.72 8.06
C GLY A 22 -12.01 -6.22 7.85
N THR A 23 -11.42 -5.40 8.73
CA THR A 23 -11.48 -3.93 8.65
C THR A 23 -10.31 -3.31 7.86
N PHE A 24 -9.45 -4.13 7.25
CA PHE A 24 -8.34 -3.69 6.42
C PHE A 24 -8.70 -3.70 4.94
N LEU A 25 -8.38 -2.59 4.27
CA LEU A 25 -8.43 -2.45 2.83
C LEU A 25 -7.01 -2.25 2.30
N VAL A 26 -6.59 -3.07 1.34
CA VAL A 26 -5.32 -2.92 0.63
C VAL A 26 -5.62 -2.69 -0.85
N ALA A 27 -5.01 -1.68 -1.48
CA ALA A 27 -5.22 -1.40 -2.90
C ALA A 27 -3.93 -1.04 -3.63
N GLY A 28 -3.65 -1.80 -4.69
CA GLY A 28 -2.56 -1.52 -5.61
C GLY A 28 -3.01 -0.63 -6.77
N VAL A 29 -2.41 0.56 -6.91
CA VAL A 29 -2.72 1.51 -7.99
C VAL A 29 -1.75 1.41 -9.17
N GLY A 30 -0.91 0.37 -9.23
CA GLY A 30 0.05 0.13 -10.30
C GLY A 30 1.09 1.23 -10.48
N PHE A 31 1.55 1.46 -11.72
CA PHE A 31 2.53 2.50 -12.01
C PHE A 31 1.94 3.90 -11.92
N VAL A 32 2.69 4.79 -11.25
CA VAL A 32 2.35 6.20 -11.02
C VAL A 32 3.57 7.06 -11.41
N ARG A 33 3.34 8.26 -11.90
CA ARG A 33 4.43 9.20 -12.22
C ARG A 33 4.83 9.98 -10.97
N GLU A 34 6.06 10.47 -10.90
CA GLU A 34 6.54 11.21 -9.72
C GLU A 34 5.65 12.43 -9.43
N GLU A 35 5.18 13.14 -10.46
CA GLU A 35 4.31 14.30 -10.29
C GLU A 35 2.90 13.97 -9.73
N ASP A 36 2.47 12.71 -9.85
CA ASP A 36 1.14 12.25 -9.42
C ASP A 36 1.18 11.39 -8.15
N ARG A 37 2.37 11.24 -7.51
CA ARG A 37 2.56 10.37 -6.33
C ARG A 37 1.59 10.69 -5.19
N ASP A 38 1.23 11.96 -5.02
CA ASP A 38 0.32 12.42 -3.98
C ASP A 38 -1.11 11.87 -4.18
N GLY A 39 -1.42 11.36 -5.39
CA GLY A 39 -2.63 10.63 -5.68
C GLY A 39 -2.76 9.31 -4.90
N ILE A 40 -1.65 8.68 -4.51
CA ILE A 40 -1.66 7.46 -3.67
C ILE A 40 -2.24 7.78 -2.29
N ALA A 41 -1.75 8.86 -1.67
CA ALA A 41 -2.23 9.32 -0.38
C ALA A 41 -3.70 9.76 -0.43
N GLN A 42 -4.08 10.50 -1.48
CA GLN A 42 -5.46 10.91 -1.70
C GLN A 42 -6.40 9.72 -1.91
N THR A 43 -5.92 8.67 -2.59
CA THR A 43 -6.67 7.42 -2.76
C THR A 43 -6.85 6.70 -1.44
N ALA A 44 -5.83 6.63 -0.58
CA ALA A 44 -5.97 6.07 0.76
C ALA A 44 -7.00 6.84 1.61
N ASP A 45 -6.94 8.18 1.58
CA ASP A 45 -7.92 9.05 2.26
C ASP A 45 -9.35 8.85 1.71
N PHE A 46 -9.49 8.57 0.40
CA PHE A 46 -10.77 8.28 -0.22
C PHE A 46 -11.31 6.90 0.18
N LEU A 47 -10.48 5.86 0.14
CA LEU A 47 -10.87 4.48 0.44
C LEU A 47 -11.19 4.25 1.92
N MET A 48 -10.66 5.08 2.82
CA MET A 48 -11.06 5.13 4.24
C MET A 48 -12.54 5.49 4.46
N ARG A 49 -13.22 6.03 3.44
CA ARG A 49 -14.67 6.33 3.51
C ARG A 49 -15.53 5.10 3.21
N HIS A 50 -14.92 3.99 2.82
CA HIS A 50 -15.65 2.75 2.59
C HIS A 50 -16.18 2.24 3.94
N GLU A 51 -17.46 1.88 3.96
CA GLU A 51 -18.11 1.39 5.17
C GLU A 51 -17.43 0.12 5.68
N GLY A 52 -17.23 0.03 7.00
CA GLY A 52 -16.56 -1.10 7.64
C GLY A 52 -15.03 -1.11 7.56
N ILE A 53 -14.40 -0.12 6.91
CA ILE A 53 -12.94 -0.02 6.84
C ILE A 53 -12.40 0.90 7.94
N GLU A 54 -11.49 0.37 8.75
CA GLU A 54 -10.76 1.15 9.75
C GLU A 54 -9.34 1.47 9.34
N THR A 55 -8.74 0.67 8.45
CA THR A 55 -7.37 0.87 7.96
C THR A 55 -7.30 0.65 6.46
N ALA A 56 -6.77 1.62 5.73
CA ALA A 56 -6.53 1.55 4.30
C ALA A 56 -5.04 1.68 3.99
N VAL A 57 -4.51 0.76 3.19
CA VAL A 57 -3.15 0.77 2.67
C VAL A 57 -3.21 0.84 1.15
N VAL A 58 -2.67 1.90 0.57
CA VAL A 58 -2.63 2.09 -0.89
C VAL A 58 -1.20 2.23 -1.34
N PHE A 59 -0.83 1.58 -2.44
CA PHE A 59 0.54 1.62 -2.93
C PHE A 59 0.63 1.55 -4.46
N GLY A 60 1.73 2.04 -5.00
CA GLY A 60 2.02 2.02 -6.42
C GLY A 60 3.52 2.05 -6.69
N ILE A 61 3.92 1.70 -7.91
CA ILE A 61 5.31 1.84 -8.36
C ILE A 61 5.46 3.24 -8.96
N VAL A 62 6.18 4.11 -8.28
CA VAL A 62 6.48 5.47 -8.73
C VAL A 62 7.73 5.45 -9.58
N ASN A 63 7.66 6.12 -10.74
CA ASN A 63 8.76 6.28 -11.71
C ASN A 63 9.43 4.97 -12.22
N GLY A 64 8.91 3.80 -11.83
CA GLY A 64 9.42 2.49 -12.23
C GLY A 64 10.53 1.93 -11.33
N ASP A 65 10.94 2.63 -10.27
CA ASP A 65 12.10 2.26 -9.45
C ASP A 65 11.82 2.18 -7.94
N VAL A 66 10.69 2.72 -7.49
CA VAL A 66 10.32 2.79 -6.08
C VAL A 66 8.86 2.38 -5.89
N VAL A 67 8.57 1.60 -4.85
CA VAL A 67 7.21 1.41 -4.36
C VAL A 67 6.94 2.49 -3.31
N ASP A 68 6.00 3.38 -3.62
CA ASP A 68 5.45 4.32 -2.64
C ASP A 68 4.09 3.82 -2.17
N GLY A 69 3.85 3.96 -0.88
CA GLY A 69 2.56 3.64 -0.30
C GLY A 69 2.17 4.57 0.83
N SER A 70 0.87 4.61 1.09
CA SER A 70 0.26 5.37 2.15
C SER A 70 -0.65 4.49 2.99
N LEU A 71 -0.49 4.60 4.30
CA LEU A 71 -1.38 4.01 5.29
C LEU A 71 -2.26 5.12 5.88
N ARG A 72 -3.55 4.82 6.01
CA ARG A 72 -4.52 5.62 6.75
C ARG A 72 -5.26 4.71 7.70
N THR A 73 -5.49 5.17 8.92
CA THR A 73 -6.23 4.40 9.91
C THR A 73 -7.01 5.30 10.85
N ASN A 74 -8.22 4.87 11.21
CA ASN A 74 -8.99 5.40 12.33
C ASN A 74 -8.97 4.44 13.53
N SER A 75 -8.32 3.28 13.39
CA SER A 75 -8.27 2.27 14.43
C SER A 75 -7.32 2.72 15.55
N PRO A 76 -7.74 2.75 16.82
CA PRO A 76 -6.89 3.14 17.93
C PRO A 76 -5.80 2.10 18.26
N THR A 77 -5.89 0.89 17.70
CA THR A 77 -4.95 -0.21 17.94
C THR A 77 -3.76 -0.20 16.99
N ILE A 78 -3.82 0.59 15.91
CA ILE A 78 -2.78 0.66 14.89
C ILE A 78 -1.99 1.96 15.08
N ASP A 79 -0.76 1.86 15.57
CA ASP A 79 0.24 2.93 15.47
C ASP A 79 0.91 2.87 14.08
N PRO A 80 0.65 3.83 13.17
CA PRO A 80 1.19 3.79 11.81
C PRO A 80 2.72 3.74 11.74
N ASP A 81 3.40 4.40 12.68
CA ASP A 81 4.87 4.46 12.68
C ASP A 81 5.48 3.09 13.03
N GLY A 82 5.15 2.57 14.21
CA GLY A 82 5.63 1.26 14.65
C GLY A 82 5.17 0.13 13.73
N TRP A 83 3.94 0.21 13.22
CA TRP A 83 3.39 -0.82 12.34
C TRP A 83 4.15 -0.91 11.01
N LEU A 84 4.38 0.22 10.34
CA LEU A 84 5.12 0.25 9.07
C LEU A 84 6.60 -0.09 9.25
N LYS A 85 7.24 0.37 10.33
CA LYS A 85 8.63 0.02 10.66
C LYS A 85 8.80 -1.47 10.90
N THR A 86 7.83 -2.09 11.58
CA THR A 86 7.85 -3.54 11.82
C THR A 86 7.56 -4.32 10.55
N LEU A 87 6.67 -3.81 9.70
CA LEU A 87 6.27 -4.48 8.46
C LEU A 87 7.40 -4.51 7.42
N PHE A 88 8.02 -3.36 7.15
CA PHE A 88 9.00 -3.22 6.07
C PHE A 88 10.45 -3.19 6.54
N GLY A 89 10.71 -2.99 7.83
CA GLY A 89 12.05 -2.94 8.38
C GLY A 89 12.84 -1.68 7.99
N ALA A 90 14.16 -1.84 7.92
CA ALA A 90 15.10 -0.77 7.60
C ALA A 90 16.17 -1.23 6.59
N ASP A 91 16.82 -0.27 5.94
CA ASP A 91 17.96 -0.52 5.08
C ASP A 91 19.23 -0.89 5.88
N GLY A 92 20.31 -1.24 5.18
CA GLY A 92 21.59 -1.58 5.81
C GLY A 92 22.26 -0.42 6.57
N ALA A 93 21.76 0.81 6.42
CA ALA A 93 22.20 1.99 7.17
C ALA A 93 21.27 2.31 8.36
N GLY A 94 20.27 1.46 8.63
CA GLY A 94 19.30 1.63 9.72
C GLY A 94 18.18 2.63 9.42
N ARG A 95 18.00 3.06 8.16
CA ARG A 95 16.89 3.94 7.76
C ARG A 95 15.67 3.10 7.46
N HIS A 96 14.59 3.32 8.21
CA HIS A 96 13.33 2.62 8.00
C HIS A 96 12.70 2.95 6.64
N TYR A 97 12.15 1.93 5.99
CA TYR A 97 11.41 2.10 4.73
C TYR A 97 10.02 2.70 4.91
N GLY A 98 9.50 2.65 6.14
CA GLY A 98 8.21 3.18 6.49
C GLY A 98 8.26 3.98 7.79
N GLY A 99 7.26 4.83 7.95
CA GLY A 99 7.08 5.60 9.17
C GLY A 99 5.75 6.33 9.12
N GLY A 100 5.42 6.97 10.23
CA GLY A 100 4.12 7.60 10.33
C GLY A 100 4.02 8.56 11.48
N ARG A 101 2.85 9.19 11.53
CA ARG A 101 2.36 9.97 12.66
C ARG A 101 0.90 9.57 12.87
N ARG A 102 0.21 10.27 13.78
CA ARG A 102 -1.24 10.10 14.03
C ARG A 102 -2.01 9.68 12.78
N ASN A 103 -2.73 8.56 12.85
CA ASN A 103 -3.68 8.05 11.86
C ASN A 103 -3.15 7.92 10.41
N LYS A 104 -1.88 8.25 10.14
CA LYS A 104 -1.32 8.44 8.79
C LYS A 104 0.13 7.97 8.75
N GLY A 105 0.39 7.01 7.87
CA GLY A 105 1.73 6.51 7.57
C GLY A 105 2.05 6.60 6.09
N GLY A 106 3.34 6.44 5.79
CA GLY A 106 3.85 6.32 4.43
C GLY A 106 5.06 5.40 4.43
N PHE A 107 5.26 4.71 3.30
CA PHE A 107 6.44 3.90 3.08
C PHE A 107 6.95 4.10 1.66
N ARG A 108 8.26 3.93 1.52
CA ARG A 108 9.00 4.10 0.28
C ARG A 108 10.08 3.03 0.22
N ILE A 109 9.92 2.08 -0.70
CA ILE A 109 10.77 0.89 -0.82
C ILE A 109 11.42 0.88 -2.21
N PRO A 110 12.76 1.00 -2.32
CA PRO A 110 13.44 0.86 -3.59
C PRO A 110 13.28 -0.55 -4.16
N LEU A 111 12.96 -0.66 -5.46
CA LEU A 111 12.86 -1.95 -6.15
C LEU A 111 14.23 -2.61 -6.37
N GLY A 112 15.32 -1.85 -6.25
CA GLY A 112 16.68 -2.34 -6.43
C GLY A 112 16.90 -2.91 -7.83
N LEU A 113 17.31 -4.17 -7.93
CA LEU A 113 17.57 -4.84 -9.22
C LEU A 113 16.31 -4.85 -10.13
N PHE A 114 15.12 -4.95 -9.53
CA PHE A 114 13.86 -5.02 -10.26
C PHE A 114 13.51 -3.72 -11.01
N ALA A 115 14.12 -2.59 -10.65
CA ALA A 115 13.98 -1.34 -11.41
C ALA A 115 14.51 -1.45 -12.85
N ARG A 116 15.35 -2.45 -13.14
CA ARG A 116 15.85 -2.74 -14.50
C ARG A 116 14.98 -3.73 -15.27
N CYS A 117 13.91 -4.24 -14.66
CA CYS A 117 13.00 -5.17 -15.33
C CYS A 117 12.24 -4.43 -16.43
N ARG A 118 12.33 -4.94 -17.67
CA ARG A 118 11.58 -4.41 -18.81
C ARG A 118 10.13 -4.90 -18.85
N ASP A 119 9.86 -6.04 -18.22
CA ASP A 119 8.52 -6.57 -18.08
C ASP A 119 7.80 -5.88 -16.92
N ARG A 120 7.02 -4.86 -17.28
CA ARG A 120 6.27 -4.04 -16.32
C ARG A 120 5.11 -4.81 -15.69
N GLU A 121 4.51 -5.74 -16.42
CA GLU A 121 3.38 -6.51 -15.92
C GLU A 121 3.85 -7.51 -14.86
N ALA A 122 4.92 -8.25 -15.15
CA ALA A 122 5.53 -9.15 -14.17
C ALA A 122 6.06 -8.39 -12.95
N LEU A 123 6.73 -7.25 -13.17
CA LEU A 123 7.21 -6.39 -12.07
C LEU A 123 6.06 -5.96 -11.15
N TRP A 124 4.95 -5.49 -11.73
CA TRP A 124 3.79 -5.09 -10.95
C TRP A 124 3.14 -6.27 -10.24
N ALA A 125 2.98 -7.41 -10.90
CA ALA A 125 2.36 -8.60 -10.32
C ALA A 125 3.13 -9.09 -9.08
N ILE A 126 4.47 -9.15 -9.18
CA ILE A 126 5.34 -9.54 -8.06
C ILE A 126 5.26 -8.50 -6.95
N GLY A 127 5.47 -7.22 -7.26
CA GLY A 127 5.44 -6.16 -6.25
C GLY A 127 4.10 -6.07 -5.52
N LYS A 128 2.98 -6.18 -6.26
CA LYS A 128 1.63 -6.22 -5.69
C LYS A 128 1.48 -7.38 -4.73
N LYS A 129 1.82 -8.59 -5.16
CA LYS A 129 1.69 -9.80 -4.34
C LYS A 129 2.55 -9.72 -3.08
N THR A 130 3.80 -9.27 -3.18
CA THR A 130 4.69 -9.12 -2.03
C THR A 130 4.12 -8.17 -0.97
N ILE A 131 3.59 -7.00 -1.38
CA ILE A 131 3.01 -6.04 -0.43
C ILE A 131 1.73 -6.60 0.20
N GLU A 132 0.85 -7.23 -0.59
CA GLU A 132 -0.38 -7.83 -0.09
C GLU A 132 -0.09 -8.95 0.93
N ASP A 133 0.82 -9.87 0.60
CA ASP A 133 1.20 -10.98 1.48
C ASP A 133 1.79 -10.45 2.81
N LEU A 134 2.73 -9.48 2.76
CA LEU A 134 3.30 -8.86 3.96
C LEU A 134 2.23 -8.22 4.86
N VAL A 135 1.33 -7.43 4.27
CA VAL A 135 0.26 -6.75 5.03
C VAL A 135 -0.69 -7.78 5.66
N PHE A 136 -1.09 -8.81 4.90
CA PHE A 136 -2.05 -9.80 5.37
C PHE A 136 -1.49 -10.75 6.42
N GLU A 137 -0.22 -11.15 6.29
CA GLU A 137 0.50 -11.89 7.34
C GLU A 137 0.57 -11.07 8.62
N LYS A 138 0.83 -9.75 8.52
CA LYS A 138 0.96 -8.87 9.68
C LYS A 138 -0.34 -8.67 10.45
N ILE A 139 -1.48 -8.66 9.77
CA ILE A 139 -2.80 -8.52 10.43
C ILE A 139 -3.32 -9.83 11.01
N GLY A 140 -2.62 -10.96 10.81
CA GLY A 140 -2.98 -12.23 11.43
C GLY A 140 -4.31 -12.80 10.92
N VAL A 141 -4.68 -12.51 9.67
CA VAL A 141 -5.75 -13.29 9.04
C VAL A 141 -5.15 -14.65 8.76
N GLU A 142 -5.29 -15.56 9.73
CA GLU A 142 -5.07 -16.97 9.51
C GLU A 142 -5.78 -17.34 8.21
N GLN A 143 -5.02 -17.90 7.28
CA GLN A 143 -5.63 -18.65 6.19
C GLN A 143 -6.51 -19.69 6.89
N GLU A 144 -7.84 -19.58 6.76
CA GLU A 144 -8.70 -20.74 6.94
C GLU A 144 -8.14 -21.79 5.98
N LYS A 145 -7.35 -22.70 6.53
CA LYS A 145 -6.99 -23.95 5.85
C LYS A 145 -8.33 -24.57 5.50
N THR A 146 -8.70 -24.51 4.23
CA THR A 146 -9.75 -25.37 3.72
C THR A 146 -9.23 -26.80 3.94
N GLU A 147 -9.70 -27.44 5.00
CA GLU A 147 -9.52 -28.87 5.19
C GLU A 147 -10.20 -29.58 4.02
N PRO A 148 -9.48 -30.42 3.25
CA PRO A 148 -10.14 -31.28 2.29
C PRO A 148 -10.94 -32.32 3.07
N ALA A 149 -12.24 -32.37 2.79
CA ALA A 149 -13.16 -33.42 3.22
C ALA A 149 -12.79 -34.78 2.61
#